data_AF-J2KM80-F1
#
_entry.id   AF-J2KM80-F1
#
_cell.length_a   1.000
_cell.length_b   1.000
_cell.length_c   1.000
_cell.angle_alpha   90.00
_cell.angle_beta   90.00
_cell.angle_gamma   90.00
#
_symmetry.space_group_name_H-M   'P 1'
#
loop_
_entity.id
_entity.type
_entity.pdbx_description
1 polymer ?
#
loop_
_entity_poly.entity_id
_entity_poly.type
_entity_poly.pdbx_seq_one_letter_code
_entity_poly.pdbx_strand_id
1 'polypeptide(L)' 'MNPETEEADEPEPIEEYVPGVANGRHYMARLCHLPDGPWYIDVVHVESLPPLHDSDRTWPTRDEAVQAADKLVADLAH' A
#
# COMPACT_ATOMS: atom_id res chain seq x y z
N MET A 1 6.99 24.11 35.59
CA MET A 1 6.17 23.83 34.40
C MET A 1 7.14 23.74 33.25
N ASN A 2 7.47 22.53 32.78
CA ASN A 2 8.17 22.37 31.51
C ASN A 2 7.08 22.34 30.44
N PRO A 3 7.18 23.14 29.36
CA PRO A 3 6.29 22.99 28.23
C PRO A 3 6.61 21.64 27.59
N GLU A 4 5.61 20.76 27.60
CA GLU A 4 5.59 19.54 26.81
C GLU A 4 5.85 19.96 25.35
N THR A 5 6.90 19.38 24.77
CA THR A 5 7.22 19.59 23.37
C THR A 5 6.07 18.98 22.60
N GLU A 6 5.29 19.81 21.91
CA GLU A 6 4.29 19.38 20.94
C GLU A 6 5.00 18.48 19.93
N GLU A 7 4.90 17.17 20.13
CA GLU A 7 5.22 16.16 19.12
C GLU A 7 4.30 16.51 17.95
N ALA A 8 4.89 17.10 16.90
CA ALA A 8 4.17 17.50 15.71
C ALA A 8 3.34 16.29 15.25
N ASP A 9 2.02 16.46 15.20
CA ASP A 9 1.06 15.52 14.58
C ASP A 9 1.49 15.25 13.13
N GLU A 10 2.44 14.32 12.93
CA GLU A 10 2.60 13.68 11.64
C GLU A 10 1.31 12.89 11.42
N PRO A 11 0.53 13.21 10.37
CA PRO A 11 -0.73 12.54 10.16
C PRO A 11 -0.48 11.04 10.00
N GLU A 12 -1.16 10.22 10.80
CA GLU A 12 -1.08 8.77 10.65
C GLU A 12 -1.54 8.37 9.24
N PRO A 13 -0.80 7.48 8.54
CA PRO A 13 -1.23 6.98 7.24
C PRO A 13 -2.57 6.26 7.34
N ILE A 14 -3.49 6.61 6.46
CA ILE A 14 -4.78 5.93 6.30
C ILE A 14 -4.52 4.65 5.53
N GLU A 15 -4.89 3.52 6.12
CA GLU A 15 -4.69 2.19 5.54
C GLU A 15 -5.96 1.66 4.89
N GLU A 16 -5.82 1.07 3.71
CA GLU A 16 -6.90 0.40 2.99
C GLU A 16 -6.47 -0.97 2.47
N TYR A 17 -7.30 -1.98 2.74
CA TYR A 17 -7.07 -3.36 2.29
C TYR A 17 -7.88 -3.64 1.04
N VAL A 18 -7.21 -3.83 -0.09
CA VAL A 18 -7.82 -4.08 -1.39
C VAL A 18 -7.59 -5.53 -1.82
N PRO A 19 -8.64 -6.37 -1.90
CA PRO A 19 -8.52 -7.70 -2.46
C PRO A 19 -8.46 -7.65 -3.99
N GLY A 20 -7.65 -8.52 -4.59
CA GLY A 20 -7.55 -8.65 -6.04
C GLY A 20 -7.20 -10.07 -6.49
N VAL A 21 -7.22 -10.27 -7.81
CA VAL A 21 -6.82 -11.53 -8.45
C VAL A 21 -5.99 -11.22 -9.68
N ALA A 22 -4.74 -11.68 -9.69
CA ALA A 22 -3.82 -11.51 -10.80
C ALA A 22 -3.16 -12.86 -11.15
N ASN A 23 -3.11 -13.19 -12.44
CA ASN A 23 -2.58 -14.47 -12.95
C ASN A 23 -3.16 -15.72 -12.22
N GLY A 24 -4.44 -15.67 -11.88
CA GLY A 24 -5.14 -16.76 -11.19
C GLY A 24 -4.79 -16.93 -9.71
N ARG A 25 -4.03 -15.99 -9.12
CA ARG A 25 -3.71 -15.97 -7.70
C ARG A 25 -4.49 -14.87 -7.00
N HIS A 26 -5.06 -15.21 -5.86
CA HIS A 26 -5.69 -14.25 -4.98
C HIS A 26 -4.61 -13.47 -4.22
N TYR A 27 -4.83 -12.17 -4.06
CA TYR A 27 -3.96 -11.34 -3.25
C TYR A 27 -4.78 -10.32 -2.45
N MET A 28 -4.14 -9.76 -1.43
CA MET A 28 -4.63 -8.64 -0.63
C MET A 28 -3.53 -7.58 -0.58
N ALA A 29 -3.78 -6.41 -1.14
CA ALA A 29 -2.88 -5.27 -1.07
C ALA A 29 -3.29 -4.36 0.09
N ARG A 30 -2.34 -4.00 0.95
CA ARG A 30 -2.47 -2.92 1.94
C ARG A 30 -1.92 -1.66 1.28
N LEU A 31 -2.83 -0.78 0.88
CA LEU A 31 -2.52 0.54 0.36
C LEU A 31 -2.58 1.53 1.51
N CYS A 32 -1.65 2.47 1.55
CA CYS A 32 -1.62 3.51 2.55
C CYS A 32 -1.55 4.87 1.86
N HIS A 33 -2.14 5.89 2.47
CA HIS A 33 -2.02 7.27 1.98
C HIS A 33 -2.13 8.26 3.14
N LEU A 34 -1.57 9.44 2.99
CA LEU A 34 -1.83 10.55 3.93
C LEU A 34 -3.17 11.24 3.56
N PRO A 35 -3.83 11.97 4.48
CA PRO A 35 -5.14 12.60 4.26
C PRO A 35 -5.28 13.48 3.00
N ASP A 36 -4.16 13.93 2.42
CA ASP A 36 -4.07 14.61 1.11
C ASP A 36 -2.79 14.20 0.33
N GLY A 37 -2.20 13.06 0.70
CA GLY A 37 -0.95 12.58 0.12
C GLY A 37 -1.15 11.51 -0.95
N PRO A 38 -0.07 11.13 -1.65
CA PRO A 38 -0.13 10.06 -2.62
C PRO A 38 -0.35 8.72 -1.93
N TRP A 39 -0.95 7.79 -2.66
CA TRP A 39 -1.13 6.40 -2.28
C TRP A 39 0.17 5.64 -2.46
N TYR A 40 0.49 4.71 -1.58
CA TYR A 40 1.63 3.81 -1.71
C TYR A 40 1.21 2.40 -1.30
N ILE A 41 1.96 1.40 -1.74
CA ILE A 41 1.71 0.00 -1.40
C ILE A 41 2.61 -0.33 -0.21
N ASP A 42 2.03 -0.54 0.97
CA ASP A 42 2.80 -0.97 2.14
C ASP A 42 3.21 -2.44 1.99
N VAL A 43 2.21 -3.29 1.70
CA VAL A 43 2.44 -4.72 1.49
C VAL A 43 1.40 -5.34 0.56
N VAL A 44 1.81 -6.32 -0.25
CA VAL A 44 0.91 -7.19 -1.01
C VAL A 44 1.08 -8.62 -0.54
N HIS A 45 0.03 -9.17 0.06
CA HIS A 45 -0.04 -10.57 0.43
C HIS A 45 -0.60 -11.38 -0.73
N VAL A 46 0.23 -12.20 -1.36
CA VAL A 46 -0.20 -13.09 -2.46
C VAL A 46 -0.30 -14.52 -1.94
N GLU A 47 -1.33 -15.24 -2.36
CA GLU A 47 -1.50 -16.64 -2.02
C GLU A 47 -0.26 -17.47 -2.41
N SER A 48 0.25 -18.24 -1.43
CA SER A 48 1.40 -19.14 -1.58
C SER A 48 2.74 -18.46 -1.97
N LEU A 49 2.88 -17.15 -1.75
CA LEU A 49 4.13 -16.41 -1.99
C LEU A 49 4.50 -15.55 -0.77
N PRO A 50 5.78 -15.18 -0.63
CA PRO A 50 6.18 -14.19 0.36
C PRO A 50 5.50 -12.84 0.09
N PRO A 51 5.21 -12.06 1.15
CA PRO A 51 4.66 -10.72 0.98
C PRO A 51 5.62 -9.84 0.20
N LEU A 52 5.06 -9.02 -0.70
CA LEU A 52 5.81 -8.01 -1.41
C LEU A 52 5.65 -6.66 -0.72
N HIS A 53 6.74 -5.90 -0.64
CA HIS A 53 6.73 -4.53 -0.17
C HIS A 53 7.13 -3.62 -1.34
N ASP A 54 6.36 -2.56 -1.60
CA ASP A 54 6.67 -1.57 -2.64
C ASP A 54 6.31 -0.16 -2.17
N SER A 55 6.83 0.21 -1.00
CA SER A 55 6.56 1.48 -0.32
C SER A 55 7.33 2.66 -0.95
N ASP A 56 8.32 2.38 -1.80
CA ASP A 56 9.14 3.40 -2.48
C ASP A 56 8.36 4.09 -3.61
N ARG A 57 7.32 3.44 -4.13
CA ARG A 57 6.49 3.96 -5.21
C ARG A 57 5.21 4.54 -4.67
N THR A 58 4.81 5.65 -5.28
CA THR A 58 3.61 6.36 -4.89
C THR A 58 2.78 6.71 -6.12
N TRP A 59 1.47 6.79 -5.94
CA TRP A 59 0.47 7.03 -6.96
C TRP A 59 -0.47 8.16 -6.53
N PRO A 60 -0.89 9.04 -7.45
CA PRO A 60 -1.82 10.13 -7.14
C PRO A 60 -3.22 9.64 -6.76
N THR A 61 -3.61 8.44 -7.17
CA THR A 61 -4.96 7.90 -6.91
C THR A 61 -4.92 6.46 -6.42
N ARG A 62 -5.96 6.09 -5.68
CA ARG A 62 -6.20 4.72 -5.23
C ARG A 62 -6.22 3.73 -6.39
N ASP A 63 -6.95 4.03 -7.46
CA ASP A 63 -7.12 3.12 -8.60
C ASP A 63 -5.79 2.85 -9.33
N GLU A 64 -4.90 3.83 -9.40
CA GLU A 64 -3.56 3.63 -9.94
C GLU A 64 -2.70 2.75 -9.03
N ALA A 65 -2.78 2.94 -7.70
CA ALA A 65 -2.10 2.08 -6.74
C ALA A 65 -2.62 0.62 -6.79
N VAL A 66 -3.92 0.42 -6.97
CA VAL A 66 -4.53 -0.90 -7.17
C VAL A 66 -4.02 -1.55 -8.47
N GLN A 67 -4.01 -0.82 -9.59
CA GLN A 67 -3.48 -1.34 -10.86
C GLN A 67 -2.00 -1.70 -10.76
N ALA A 68 -1.22 -0.94 -9.99
CA ALA A 68 0.17 -1.27 -9.73
C ALA A 68 0.32 -2.54 -8.89
N ALA A 69 -0.53 -2.74 -7.87
CA ALA A 69 -0.57 -3.99 -7.10
C ALA A 69 -0.92 -5.19 -8.00
N ASP A 70 -1.94 -5.08 -8.85
CA ASP A 70 -2.28 -6.10 -9.86
C ASP A 70 -1.07 -6.44 -10.73
N LYS A 71 -0.36 -5.42 -11.22
CA LYS A 71 0.81 -5.58 -12.06
C LYS A 71 1.96 -6.27 -11.31
N LEU A 72 2.24 -5.90 -10.06
CA LEU A 72 3.27 -6.55 -9.24
C LEU A 72 2.99 -8.04 -9.07
N VAL A 73 1.74 -8.39 -8.75
CA VAL A 73 1.34 -9.79 -8.57
C VAL A 73 1.36 -10.55 -9.89
N ALA A 74 0.98 -9.90 -10.99
CA ALA A 74 1.08 -10.48 -12.32
C ALA A 74 2.54 -10.76 -12.71
N ASP A 75 3.44 -9.80 -12.48
CA ASP A 75 4.86 -9.91 -12.83
C ASP A 75 5.59 -11.00 -12.01
N LEU A 76 5.11 -11.36 -10.81
CA LEU A 76 5.63 -12.48 -10.01
C LEU A 76 5.34 -13.88 -10.58
N ALA A 77 4.34 -14.02 -11.45
CA ALA A 77 3.93 -15.31 -11.99
C ALA A 77 4.71 -15.70 -13.26
N HIS A 78 5.75 -14.94 -13.63
CA HIS A 78 6.61 -15.17 -14.79
C HIS A 78 7.98 -15.72 -14.38
#